data_AF-A0A1F8TI24-F1
#
_entry.id   AF-A0A1F8TI24-F1
#
_cell.length_a   1.000
_cell.length_b   1.000
_cell.length_c   1.000
_cell.angle_alpha   90.00
_cell.angle_beta   90.00
_cell.angle_gamma   90.00
#
_symmetry.space_group_name_H-M   'P 1'
#
loop_
_entity.id
_entity.type
_entity.pdbx_description
1 polymer ?
#
loop_
_entity_poly.entity_id
_entity_poly.type
_entity_poly.pdbx_seq_one_letter_code
_entity_poly.pdbx_strand_id
1 'polypeptide(L)'
;MTETIEHVLEAANPIIGTARFVSLRLGETWDLAQGVGHPEINASHERRSIRWVANGDFWYVLYDDERHWAMEFHGRFRPDALERTRPGSGLVSVAGHAAEVLWSHRRRGLPWRRHDVTFMTVEYDCPQSERSIMLEFSGWCPEEGFREVLASLARLRCH
;
A
#
# COMPACT_ATOMS: atom_id res chain seq x y z
N MET A 1 -8.32 23.99 -0.88
CA MET A 1 -7.99 22.62 -1.34
C MET A 1 -6.65 22.30 -0.72
N THR A 2 -6.55 21.27 0.11
CA THR A 2 -5.27 20.83 0.67
C THR A 2 -4.42 20.31 -0.48
N GLU A 3 -3.20 20.81 -0.60
CA GLU A 3 -2.24 20.39 -1.62
C GLU A 3 -1.81 18.93 -1.35
N THR A 4 -1.55 18.17 -2.42
CA THR A 4 -1.19 16.74 -2.29
C THR A 4 -0.04 16.39 -3.20
N ILE A 5 0.92 15.65 -2.67
CA ILE A 5 2.11 15.16 -3.36
C ILE A 5 1.86 13.74 -3.85
N GLU A 6 2.34 13.44 -5.06
CA GLU A 6 2.25 12.09 -5.63
C GLU A 6 3.52 11.29 -5.31
N HIS A 7 3.36 10.21 -4.55
CA HIS A 7 4.41 9.25 -4.24
C HIS A 7 4.27 8.05 -5.18
N VAL A 8 5.26 7.88 -6.05
CA VAL A 8 5.32 6.76 -6.98
C VAL A 8 6.10 5.61 -6.34
N LEU A 9 5.44 4.47 -6.18
CA LEU A 9 6.07 3.24 -5.70
C LEU A 9 6.48 2.40 -6.89
N GLU A 10 7.78 2.33 -7.14
CA GLU A 10 8.37 1.60 -8.25
C GLU A 10 9.65 0.90 -7.85
N ALA A 11 9.99 -0.16 -8.60
CA ALA A 11 11.21 -0.89 -8.41
C ALA A 11 11.86 -1.17 -9.76
N ALA A 12 13.17 -1.34 -9.75
CA ALA A 12 13.95 -1.68 -10.93
C ALA A 12 14.50 -3.09 -10.81
N ASN A 13 14.44 -3.85 -11.91
CA ASN A 13 15.11 -5.13 -12.05
C ASN A 13 15.94 -5.11 -13.36
N PRO A 14 17.16 -5.70 -13.40
CA PRO A 14 18.02 -5.65 -14.59
C PRO A 14 17.40 -6.22 -15.88
N ILE A 15 16.47 -7.16 -15.76
CA ILE A 15 15.80 -7.83 -16.89
C ILE A 15 14.52 -7.08 -17.28
N ILE A 16 13.74 -6.68 -16.27
CA ILE A 16 12.40 -6.10 -16.46
C ILE A 16 12.46 -4.56 -16.58
N GLY A 17 13.55 -3.91 -16.22
CA GLY A 17 13.62 -2.47 -16.07
C GLY A 17 12.80 -1.95 -14.88
N THR A 18 12.40 -0.68 -14.92
CA THR A 18 11.56 -0.06 -13.89
C THR A 18 10.10 -0.45 -14.08
N ALA A 19 9.45 -0.91 -13.01
CA ALA A 19 8.02 -1.21 -12.97
C ALA A 19 7.37 -0.57 -11.75
N ARG A 20 6.20 0.03 -11.96
CA ARG A 20 5.40 0.69 -10.93
C ARG A 20 4.47 -0.29 -10.24
N PHE A 21 4.41 -0.27 -8.93
CA PHE A 21 3.39 -0.96 -8.16
C PHE A 21 2.09 -0.17 -8.15
N VAL A 22 2.14 1.02 -7.55
CA VAL A 22 1.04 1.98 -7.41
C VAL A 22 1.59 3.41 -7.38
N SER A 23 0.69 4.38 -7.49
CA SER A 23 0.96 5.77 -7.14
C SER A 23 -0.06 6.25 -6.10
N LEU A 24 0.43 6.84 -5.02
CA LEU A 24 -0.35 7.28 -3.87
C LEU A 24 -0.26 8.80 -3.74
N ARG A 25 -1.37 9.50 -3.50
CA ARG A 25 -1.36 10.96 -3.28
C ARG A 25 -1.65 11.28 -1.83
N LEU A 26 -0.68 11.82 -1.09
CA LEU A 26 -0.81 12.19 0.32
C LEU A 26 -0.67 13.70 0.51
N GLY A 27 -0.97 14.19 1.73
CA GLY A 27 -0.70 15.58 2.10
C GLY A 27 0.81 15.90 2.05
N GLU A 28 1.16 17.18 1.98
CA GLU A 28 2.55 17.62 1.75
C GLU A 28 3.55 17.22 2.83
N THR A 29 3.07 16.98 4.05
CA THR A 29 3.89 16.59 5.20
C THR A 29 4.27 15.11 5.17
N TRP A 30 3.57 14.31 4.38
CA TRP A 30 3.85 12.90 4.21
C TRP A 30 4.96 12.68 3.19
N ASP A 31 5.87 11.77 3.51
CA ASP A 31 6.92 11.34 2.62
C ASP A 31 7.17 9.82 2.73
N LEU A 32 7.96 9.28 1.80
CA LEU A 32 8.17 7.85 1.60
C LEU A 32 9.66 7.50 1.69
N ALA A 33 10.02 6.63 2.62
CA ALA A 33 11.36 6.07 2.76
C ALA A 33 11.36 4.56 2.47
N GLN A 34 12.52 4.01 2.08
CA GLN A 34 12.67 2.57 1.93
C GLN A 34 12.51 1.86 3.29
N GLY A 35 11.77 0.76 3.30
CA GLY A 35 11.60 -0.09 4.48
C GLY A 35 12.73 -1.09 4.65
N VAL A 36 12.55 -2.02 5.60
CA VAL A 36 13.53 -3.09 5.89
C VAL A 36 13.64 -4.11 4.75
N GLY A 37 12.59 -4.23 3.93
CA GLY A 37 12.57 -5.08 2.73
C GLY A 37 12.92 -4.31 1.46
N HIS A 38 13.47 -5.01 0.48
CA HIS A 38 13.67 -4.47 -0.86
C HIS A 38 12.46 -4.82 -1.73
N PRO A 39 11.94 -3.89 -2.55
CA PRO A 39 10.91 -4.23 -3.51
C PRO A 39 11.33 -5.37 -4.45
N GLU A 40 10.43 -6.33 -4.67
CA GLU A 40 10.64 -7.51 -5.49
C GLU A 40 9.67 -7.52 -6.67
N ILE A 41 10.19 -7.75 -7.88
CA ILE A 41 9.39 -7.86 -9.11
C ILE A 41 9.57 -9.26 -9.68
N ASN A 42 8.49 -10.05 -9.67
CA ASN A 42 8.45 -11.39 -10.25
C ASN A 42 7.89 -11.38 -11.68
N ALA A 43 6.93 -10.51 -11.95
CA ALA A 43 6.35 -10.32 -13.27
C ALA A 43 5.85 -8.88 -13.45
N SER A 44 5.79 -8.42 -14.69
CA SER A 44 5.24 -7.10 -15.06
C SER A 44 4.41 -7.19 -16.34
N HIS A 45 3.51 -6.23 -16.52
CA HIS A 45 2.85 -5.97 -17.80
C HIS A 45 3.00 -4.50 -18.18
N GLU A 46 2.88 -4.19 -19.47
CA GLU A 46 2.97 -2.82 -19.96
C GLU A 46 1.60 -2.35 -20.45
N ARG A 47 1.19 -1.16 -20.01
CA ARG A 47 -0.09 -0.55 -20.39
C ARG A 47 0.05 0.95 -20.48
N ARG A 48 -0.39 1.54 -21.59
CA ARG A 48 -0.27 3.00 -21.85
C ARG A 48 1.15 3.52 -21.63
N SER A 49 2.15 2.76 -22.08
CA SER A 49 3.58 3.05 -21.93
C SER A 49 4.09 3.11 -20.48
N ILE A 50 3.31 2.62 -19.52
CA ILE A 50 3.74 2.43 -18.13
C ILE A 50 3.85 0.94 -17.86
N ARG A 51 5.00 0.52 -17.33
CA ARG A 51 5.22 -0.84 -16.87
C ARG A 51 4.71 -0.96 -15.44
N TRP A 52 3.78 -1.88 -15.22
CA TRP A 52 3.17 -2.15 -13.93
C TRP A 52 3.60 -3.52 -13.41
N VAL A 53 3.78 -3.63 -12.10
CA VAL A 53 4.10 -4.90 -11.46
C VAL A 53 2.86 -5.80 -11.48
N ALA A 54 2.97 -6.96 -12.14
CA ALA A 54 1.93 -7.99 -12.22
C ALA A 54 1.99 -8.94 -11.02
N ASN A 55 3.20 -9.26 -10.56
CA ASN A 55 3.46 -10.09 -9.40
C ASN A 55 4.70 -9.55 -8.68
N GLY A 56 4.59 -9.29 -7.40
CA GLY A 56 5.69 -8.74 -6.60
C GLY A 56 5.22 -8.23 -5.25
N ASP A 57 6.18 -7.78 -4.46
CA ASP A 57 5.98 -7.24 -3.13
C ASP A 57 6.83 -5.98 -2.93
N PHE A 58 6.41 -5.06 -2.08
CA PHE A 58 7.22 -3.91 -1.69
C PHE A 58 7.13 -3.63 -0.19
N TRP A 59 8.16 -2.98 0.35
CA TRP A 59 8.20 -2.52 1.74
C TRP A 59 8.76 -1.10 1.80
N TYR A 60 7.92 -0.16 2.23
CA TYR A 60 8.29 1.23 2.45
C TYR A 60 7.89 1.66 3.87
N VAL A 61 8.30 2.87 4.23
CA VAL A 61 7.82 3.57 5.41
C VAL A 61 7.20 4.88 4.94
N LEU A 62 5.94 5.08 5.28
CA LEU A 62 5.29 6.39 5.21
C LEU A 62 5.60 7.13 6.50
N TYR A 63 6.04 8.37 6.41
CA TYR A 63 6.31 9.20 7.57
C TYR A 63 5.82 10.63 7.37
N ASP A 64 5.37 11.24 8.46
CA ASP A 64 5.04 12.66 8.52
C ASP A 64 6.06 13.32 9.46
N ASP A 65 6.93 14.15 8.89
CA ASP A 65 8.05 14.76 9.63
C ASP A 65 7.56 15.79 10.66
N GLU A 66 6.53 16.57 10.32
CA GLU A 66 5.99 17.61 11.20
C GLU A 66 5.29 17.01 12.44
N ARG A 67 4.54 15.92 12.24
CA ARG A 67 3.77 15.26 13.30
C ARG A 67 4.53 14.13 13.99
N HIS A 68 5.71 13.78 13.45
CA HIS A 68 6.51 12.62 13.87
C HIS A 68 5.71 11.31 13.84
N TRP A 69 4.93 11.12 12.78
CA TRP A 69 4.19 9.88 12.56
C TRP A 69 4.94 8.98 11.60
N ALA A 70 4.87 7.66 11.82
CA ALA A 70 5.50 6.68 10.94
C ALA A 70 4.68 5.39 10.85
N MET A 71 4.64 4.82 9.66
CA MET A 71 3.89 3.61 9.32
C MET A 71 4.72 2.77 8.34
N GLU A 72 4.95 1.49 8.68
CA GLU A 72 5.35 0.50 7.70
C GLU A 72 4.23 0.37 6.65
N PHE A 73 4.61 0.40 5.37
CA PHE A 73 3.73 0.23 4.23
C PHE A 73 4.20 -0.94 3.38
N HIS A 74 3.45 -2.03 3.41
CA HIS A 74 3.73 -3.25 2.66
C HIS A 74 2.64 -3.45 1.61
N GLY A 75 3.06 -3.74 0.37
CA GLY A 75 2.16 -4.04 -0.72
C GLY A 75 2.46 -5.39 -1.33
N ARG A 76 1.41 -6.14 -1.65
CA ARG A 76 1.48 -7.46 -2.27
C ARG A 76 0.59 -7.49 -3.51
N PHE A 77 1.18 -7.93 -4.62
CA PHE A 77 0.53 -8.00 -5.92
C PHE A 77 0.62 -9.43 -6.41
N ARG A 78 -0.52 -10.04 -6.70
CA ARG A 78 -0.58 -11.39 -7.26
C ARG A 78 -1.45 -11.37 -8.51
N PRO A 79 -1.11 -12.17 -9.54
CA PRO A 79 -2.02 -12.38 -10.66
C PRO A 79 -3.36 -12.88 -10.12
N ASP A 80 -4.44 -12.36 -10.67
CA ASP A 80 -5.77 -12.75 -10.24
C ASP A 80 -5.94 -14.26 -10.42
N ALA A 81 -6.25 -14.96 -9.33
CA ALA A 81 -6.42 -16.40 -9.29
C ALA A 81 -7.91 -16.77 -9.35
N LEU A 82 -8.76 -16.00 -10.05
CA LEU A 82 -10.19 -16.30 -10.28
C LEU A 82 -11.06 -16.51 -9.00
N GLU A 83 -10.49 -16.48 -7.80
CA GLU A 83 -11.22 -16.55 -6.54
C GLU A 83 -11.36 -15.15 -5.93
N ARG A 84 -12.55 -14.60 -6.21
CA ARG A 84 -13.08 -13.33 -5.70
C ARG A 84 -12.86 -13.16 -4.19
N THR A 85 -12.50 -11.93 -3.82
CA THR A 85 -12.49 -11.43 -2.44
C THR A 85 -13.79 -11.79 -1.69
N ARG A 86 -13.65 -12.32 -0.48
CA ARG A 86 -14.76 -12.70 0.41
C ARG A 86 -15.07 -11.52 1.35
N PRO A 87 -16.32 -11.00 1.39
CA PRO A 87 -16.65 -9.77 2.11
C PRO A 87 -16.21 -9.75 3.57
N GLY A 88 -15.20 -8.93 3.88
CA GLY A 88 -14.76 -8.49 5.20
C GLY A 88 -15.54 -7.30 5.78
N SER A 89 -15.15 -6.87 6.98
CA SER A 89 -15.92 -6.04 7.92
C SER A 89 -16.16 -4.56 7.55
N GLY A 90 -15.71 -4.10 6.38
CA GLY A 90 -15.95 -2.73 5.90
C GLY A 90 -15.62 -2.59 4.42
N LEU A 91 -16.55 -2.02 3.64
CA LEU A 91 -16.36 -1.72 2.22
C LEU A 91 -15.87 -0.29 2.05
N VAL A 92 -14.74 -0.12 1.37
CA VAL A 92 -14.18 1.18 0.95
C VAL A 92 -13.95 1.20 -0.56
N SER A 93 -13.68 2.37 -1.12
CA SER A 93 -13.31 2.51 -2.53
C SER A 93 -11.84 2.84 -2.66
N VAL A 94 -11.10 2.05 -3.45
CA VAL A 94 -9.66 2.23 -3.72
C VAL A 94 -9.45 2.28 -5.22
N ALA A 95 -8.89 3.38 -5.74
CA ALA A 95 -8.71 3.57 -7.18
C ALA A 95 -10.00 3.35 -8.01
N GLY A 96 -11.19 3.54 -7.39
CA GLY A 96 -12.49 3.24 -8.00
C GLY A 96 -12.94 1.77 -7.92
N HIS A 97 -12.18 0.90 -7.28
CA HIS A 97 -12.52 -0.51 -7.00
C HIS A 97 -13.17 -0.64 -5.62
N ALA A 98 -14.10 -1.59 -5.49
CA ALA A 98 -14.56 -2.02 -4.17
C ALA A 98 -13.41 -2.75 -3.46
N ALA A 99 -13.15 -2.35 -2.22
CA ALA A 99 -12.07 -2.87 -1.41
C ALA A 99 -12.59 -3.21 -0.02
N GLU A 100 -11.96 -4.19 0.61
CA GLU A 100 -12.20 -4.56 1.99
C GLU A 100 -11.14 -3.92 2.87
N VAL A 101 -11.56 -3.39 4.02
CA VAL A 101 -10.64 -2.91 5.04
C VAL A 101 -10.79 -3.73 6.32
N LEU A 102 -9.66 -4.25 6.80
CA LEU A 102 -9.53 -4.97 8.06
C LEU A 102 -8.62 -4.20 9.00
N TRP A 103 -9.11 -3.97 10.22
CA TRP A 103 -8.32 -3.39 11.30
C TRP A 103 -7.99 -4.48 12.32
N SER A 104 -6.74 -4.51 12.77
CA SER A 104 -6.35 -5.40 13.86
C SER A 104 -5.27 -4.78 14.74
N HIS A 105 -5.16 -5.26 15.98
CA HIS A 105 -4.13 -4.86 16.91
C HIS A 105 -3.31 -6.08 17.31
N ARG A 106 -1.98 -5.97 17.28
CA ARG A 106 -1.08 -7.05 17.70
C ARG A 106 0.01 -6.50 18.59
N ARG A 107 0.38 -7.27 19.61
CA ARG A 107 1.54 -6.96 20.46
C ARG A 107 2.83 -7.37 19.76
N ARG A 108 3.69 -6.40 19.44
CA ARG A 108 5.05 -6.64 18.91
C ARG A 108 6.12 -6.27 19.94
N GLY A 109 7.30 -6.88 19.82
CA GLY A 109 8.46 -6.63 20.69
C GLY A 109 8.80 -7.76 21.65
N LEU A 110 9.89 -7.59 22.38
CA LEU A 110 10.36 -8.54 23.39
C LEU A 110 9.34 -8.67 24.53
N PRO A 111 9.21 -9.82 25.20
CA PRO A 111 8.19 -10.05 26.24
C PRO A 111 8.07 -8.96 27.32
N TRP A 112 9.18 -8.29 27.66
CA TRP A 112 9.26 -7.22 28.66
C TRP A 112 9.10 -5.79 28.11
N ARG A 113 8.99 -5.63 26.78
CA ARG A 113 8.77 -4.36 26.06
C ARG A 113 7.84 -4.62 24.87
N ARG A 114 6.67 -5.21 25.16
CA ARG A 114 5.63 -5.39 24.15
C ARG A 114 4.85 -4.09 24.02
N HIS A 115 4.61 -3.70 22.78
CA HIS A 115 3.82 -2.53 22.44
C HIS A 115 2.67 -2.96 21.53
N ASP A 116 1.50 -2.35 21.69
CA ASP A 116 0.36 -2.56 20.81
C ASP A 116 0.63 -1.84 19.49
N VAL A 117 0.55 -2.59 18.38
CA VAL A 117 0.73 -2.09 17.01
C VAL A 117 -0.59 -2.22 16.29
N THR A 118 -1.02 -1.13 15.65
CA THR A 118 -2.20 -1.10 14.80
C THR A 118 -1.83 -1.57 13.40
N PHE A 119 -2.70 -2.38 12.81
CA PHE A 119 -2.63 -2.84 11.43
C PHE A 119 -3.91 -2.44 10.70
N MET A 120 -3.76 -1.88 9.52
CA MET A 120 -4.82 -1.63 8.56
C MET A 120 -4.47 -2.35 7.27
N THR A 121 -5.23 -3.38 6.92
CA THR A 121 -5.07 -4.14 5.68
C THR A 121 -6.21 -3.79 4.74
N VAL A 122 -5.87 -3.46 3.49
CA VAL A 122 -6.82 -3.14 2.43
C VAL A 122 -6.61 -4.09 1.27
N GLU A 123 -7.65 -4.86 0.93
CA GLU A 123 -7.61 -5.88 -0.11
C GLU A 123 -8.62 -5.56 -1.21
N TYR A 124 -8.19 -5.61 -2.47
CA TYR A 124 -9.05 -5.37 -3.61
C TYR A 124 -8.50 -6.00 -4.89
N ASP A 125 -9.39 -6.24 -5.84
CA ASP A 125 -9.02 -6.73 -7.16
C ASP A 125 -9.06 -5.57 -8.16
N CYS A 126 -8.09 -5.55 -9.08
CA CYS A 126 -8.00 -4.57 -10.15
C CYS A 126 -8.15 -5.27 -11.51
N PRO A 127 -9.37 -5.36 -12.06
CA PRO A 127 -9.63 -6.05 -13.34
C PRO A 127 -8.82 -5.50 -14.51
N GLN A 128 -8.57 -4.19 -14.53
CA GLN A 128 -7.79 -3.51 -15.57
C GLN A 128 -6.34 -4.00 -15.67
N SER A 129 -5.83 -4.57 -14.57
CA SER A 129 -4.47 -5.05 -14.45
C SER A 129 -4.39 -6.54 -14.13
N GLU A 130 -5.54 -7.22 -14.00
CA GLU A 130 -5.68 -8.65 -13.68
C GLU A 130 -4.89 -9.05 -12.43
N ARG A 131 -5.02 -8.27 -11.35
CA ARG A 131 -4.32 -8.48 -10.08
C ARG A 131 -5.24 -8.45 -8.88
N SER A 132 -4.93 -9.29 -7.91
CA SER A 132 -5.33 -9.08 -6.52
C SER A 132 -4.25 -8.30 -5.79
N ILE A 133 -4.66 -7.27 -5.06
CA ILE A 133 -3.78 -6.30 -4.40
C ILE A 133 -4.12 -6.27 -2.90
N MET A 134 -3.10 -6.47 -2.08
CA MET A 134 -3.17 -6.26 -0.63
C MET A 134 -2.20 -5.12 -0.26
N LEU A 135 -2.71 -4.14 0.48
CA LEU A 135 -1.96 -3.03 1.04
C LEU A 135 -2.08 -3.09 2.57
N GLU A 136 -0.97 -3.28 3.27
CA GLU A 136 -0.91 -3.31 4.73
C GLU A 136 -0.14 -2.09 5.24
N PHE A 137 -0.76 -1.38 6.16
CA PHE A 137 -0.15 -0.29 6.90
C PHE A 137 -0.05 -0.71 8.36
N SER A 138 1.11 -0.52 9.00
CA SER A 138 1.26 -0.83 10.42
C SER A 138 2.25 0.07 11.13
N GLY A 139 2.06 0.30 12.42
CA GLY A 139 3.00 1.12 13.18
C GLY A 139 2.39 1.75 14.42
N TRP A 140 3.10 2.74 14.96
CA TRP A 140 2.70 3.52 16.13
C TRP A 140 2.07 4.86 15.77
N CYS A 141 1.63 5.00 14.52
CA CYS A 141 0.88 6.16 14.06
C CYS A 141 -0.48 6.24 14.79
N PRO A 142 -0.92 7.44 15.21
CA PRO A 142 -2.27 7.64 15.71
C PRO A 142 -3.33 7.19 14.69
N GLU A 143 -4.52 6.82 15.16
CA GLU A 143 -5.63 6.40 14.28
C GLU A 143 -5.96 7.46 13.21
N GLU A 144 -5.77 8.74 13.52
CA GLU A 144 -5.91 9.85 12.59
C GLU A 144 -5.03 9.67 11.33
N GLY A 145 -3.74 9.36 11.49
CA GLY A 145 -2.85 9.17 10.34
C GLY A 145 -3.23 7.95 9.50
N PHE A 146 -3.68 6.86 10.13
CA PHE A 146 -4.24 5.72 9.38
C PHE A 146 -5.48 6.12 8.57
N ARG A 147 -6.38 6.92 9.15
CA ARG A 147 -7.59 7.40 8.47
C ARG A 147 -7.28 8.35 7.32
N GLU A 148 -6.28 9.22 7.47
CA GLU A 148 -5.78 10.08 6.38
C GLU A 148 -5.26 9.25 5.20
N VAL A 149 -4.41 8.27 5.49
CA VAL A 149 -3.89 7.34 4.47
C VAL A 149 -5.03 6.56 3.83
N LEU A 150 -5.97 6.02 4.61
CA LEU A 150 -7.13 5.30 4.07
C LEU A 150 -7.96 6.17 3.12
N ALA A 151 -8.23 7.42 3.49
CA ALA A 151 -8.97 8.36 2.65
C ALA A 151 -8.24 8.66 1.33
N SER A 152 -6.90 8.67 1.35
CA SER A 152 -6.08 8.89 0.16
C SER A 152 -6.14 7.74 -0.85
N LEU A 153 -6.41 6.50 -0.40
CA LEU A 153 -6.48 5.33 -1.27
C LEU A 153 -7.60 5.42 -2.32
N ALA A 154 -8.64 6.23 -2.08
CA ALA A 154 -9.67 6.51 -3.06
C ALA A 154 -9.11 7.11 -4.37
N ARG A 155 -7.95 7.79 -4.30
CA ARG A 155 -7.26 8.41 -5.45
C ARG A 155 -5.99 7.68 -5.87
N LEU A 156 -5.72 6.52 -5.29
CA LEU A 156 -4.59 5.67 -5.66
C LEU A 156 -4.68 5.31 -7.14
N ARG A 157 -3.53 5.22 -7.82
CA ARG A 157 -3.44 4.74 -9.20
C ARG A 157 -2.75 3.38 -9.21
N CYS A 158 -3.43 2.38 -9.75
CA CYS A 158 -2.87 1.04 -9.93
C CYS A 158 -2.77 0.65 -11.41
N HIS A 159 -3.27 1.45 -12.36
CA HIS A 159 -3.22 1.18 -13.81
C HIS A 159 -3.33 2.46 -14.65
#